data_AF-A0A3A9EG89-F1
#
_entry.id   AF-A0A3A9EG89-F1
#
_cell.length_a   1.000
_cell.length_b   1.000
_cell.length_c   1.000
_cell.angle_alpha   90.00
_cell.angle_beta   90.00
_cell.angle_gamma   90.00
#
_symmetry.space_group_name_H-M   'P 1'
#
loop_
_entity.id
_entity.type
_entity.pdbx_description
1 polymer ?
#
loop_
_entity_poly.entity_id
_entity_poly.type
_entity_poly.pdbx_seq_one_letter_code
_entity_poly.pdbx_strand_id
1 'polypeptide(L)'
;MKTLSTNELLKRLNNVDSITALEEYMDYTSKYHLQLTFPAYLEMHRKKAGITPAQLIESAHIQRNYGYQILNGTKNPGRNKVIALCLALKLPFDEVQRALTIAKEGILYPKNP
;
A
#
# COMPACT_ATOMS: atom_id res chain seq x y z
N MET A 1 18.79 -11.40 13.02
CA MET A 1 18.09 -12.49 12.32
C MET A 1 18.34 -12.36 10.83
N LYS A 2 18.67 -13.45 10.13
CA LYS A 2 18.94 -13.44 8.68
C LYS A 2 17.62 -13.28 7.92
N THR A 3 17.48 -12.17 7.20
CA THR A 3 16.37 -11.94 6.24
C THR A 3 16.63 -12.76 4.98
N LEU A 4 15.68 -13.60 4.56
CA LEU A 4 15.76 -14.27 3.26
C LEU A 4 15.59 -13.25 2.13
N SER A 5 16.37 -13.41 1.08
CA SER A 5 16.21 -12.67 -0.17
C SER A 5 14.94 -13.11 -0.92
N THR A 6 14.45 -12.24 -1.82
CA THR A 6 13.30 -12.56 -2.71
C THR A 6 13.52 -13.85 -3.49
N ASN A 7 14.75 -14.10 -3.96
CA ASN A 7 15.10 -15.32 -4.70
C ASN A 7 15.02 -16.59 -3.85
N GLU A 8 15.41 -16.51 -2.57
CA GLU A 8 15.33 -17.64 -1.65
C GLU A 8 13.88 -17.95 -1.26
N LEU A 9 13.04 -16.92 -1.10
CA LEU A 9 11.60 -17.10 -0.88
C LEU A 9 10.91 -17.74 -2.08
N LEU A 10 11.20 -17.27 -3.30
CA LEU A 10 10.66 -17.86 -4.53
C LEU A 10 11.10 -19.31 -4.72
N LYS A 11 12.38 -19.60 -4.43
CA LYS A 11 12.89 -20.97 -4.50
C LYS A 11 12.16 -21.87 -3.49
N ARG A 12 11.94 -21.42 -2.25
CA ARG A 12 11.18 -22.20 -1.27
C ARG A 12 9.74 -22.43 -1.73
N LEU A 13 9.05 -21.38 -2.18
CA LEU A 13 7.68 -21.47 -2.68
C LEU A 13 7.54 -22.49 -3.82
N ASN A 14 8.46 -22.47 -4.78
CA ASN A 14 8.45 -23.39 -5.93
C ASN A 14 8.76 -24.85 -5.56
N ASN A 15 9.32 -25.11 -4.38
CA ASN A 15 9.67 -26.45 -3.92
C ASN A 15 8.83 -26.90 -2.71
N VAL A 16 7.70 -26.23 -2.43
CA VAL A 16 6.73 -26.71 -1.44
C VAL A 16 6.02 -27.92 -2.01
N ASP A 17 6.31 -29.10 -1.45
CA ASP A 17 5.78 -30.40 -1.86
C ASP A 17 4.93 -31.08 -0.78
N SER A 18 4.81 -30.47 0.40
CA SER A 18 4.05 -30.99 1.54
C SER A 18 3.33 -29.88 2.31
N ILE A 19 2.27 -30.27 3.01
CA ILE A 19 1.48 -29.36 3.87
C ILE A 19 2.37 -28.75 4.96
N THR A 20 3.25 -29.53 5.56
CA THR A 20 4.18 -29.05 6.60
C THR A 20 5.16 -28.01 6.04
N ALA A 21 5.73 -28.23 4.85
CA ALA A 21 6.60 -27.24 4.21
C ALA A 21 5.85 -25.94 3.84
N LEU A 22 4.56 -26.05 3.50
CA LEU A 22 3.69 -24.89 3.25
C LEU A 22 3.46 -24.09 4.53
N GLU A 23 3.10 -24.76 5.62
CA GLU A 23 2.87 -24.14 6.93
C GLU A 23 4.13 -23.40 7.43
N GLU A 24 5.31 -24.01 7.33
CA GLU A 24 6.58 -23.38 7.68
C GLU A 24 6.88 -22.13 6.84
N TYR A 25 6.57 -22.17 5.54
CA TYR A 25 6.72 -21.02 4.65
C TYR A 25 5.76 -19.89 5.02
N MET A 26 4.49 -20.21 5.30
CA MET A 26 3.47 -19.25 5.73
C MET A 26 3.83 -18.61 7.08
N ASP A 27 4.34 -19.40 8.03
CA ASP A 27 4.78 -18.91 9.35
C ASP A 27 6.05 -18.06 9.27
N TYR A 28 6.98 -18.41 8.38
CA TYR A 28 8.14 -17.57 8.11
C TYR A 28 7.69 -16.23 7.52
N THR A 29 6.87 -16.26 6.47
CA THR A 29 6.45 -15.04 5.76
C THR A 29 5.52 -14.15 6.58
N SER A 30 4.64 -14.71 7.42
CA SER A 30 3.75 -13.96 8.30
C SER A 30 4.51 -13.11 9.32
N LYS A 31 5.64 -13.63 9.84
CA LYS A 31 6.55 -12.90 10.76
C LYS A 31 7.18 -11.66 10.13
N TYR A 32 7.28 -11.58 8.80
CA TYR A 32 7.79 -10.40 8.08
C TYR A 32 6.69 -9.56 7.41
N HIS A 33 5.44 -9.98 7.47
CA HIS A 33 4.30 -9.18 6.99
C HIS A 33 3.97 -8.08 8.00
N LEU A 34 4.79 -7.03 8.03
CA LEU A 34 4.29 -5.72 8.38
C LEU A 34 3.29 -5.34 7.29
N GLN A 35 2.00 -5.59 7.54
CA GLN A 35 0.90 -5.17 6.67
C GLN A 35 0.89 -3.64 6.65
N LEU A 36 1.66 -3.04 5.74
CA LEU A 36 1.68 -1.60 5.54
C LEU A 36 0.27 -1.19 5.14
N THR A 37 -0.41 -0.45 6.01
CA THR A 37 -1.77 0.00 5.77
C THR A 37 -1.78 1.24 4.89
N PHE A 38 -2.87 1.46 4.14
CA PHE A 38 -3.01 2.66 3.31
C PHE A 38 -2.86 3.97 4.11
N PRO A 39 -3.47 4.12 5.31
CA PRO A 39 -3.24 5.30 6.16
C PRO A 39 -1.78 5.48 6.57
N ALA A 40 -1.08 4.40 6.96
CA ALA A 40 0.34 4.48 7.33
C ALA A 40 1.22 4.88 6.14
N TYR A 41 0.90 4.39 4.95
CA TYR A 41 1.58 4.76 3.71
C TYR A 41 1.39 6.24 3.36
N LEU A 42 0.16 6.75 3.46
CA LEU A 42 -0.12 8.17 3.28
C LEU A 42 0.59 9.02 4.32
N GLU A 43 0.60 8.61 5.58
CA GLU A 43 1.25 9.36 6.65
C GLU A 43 2.77 9.47 6.42
N MET A 44 3.42 8.39 5.98
CA MET A 44 4.84 8.41 5.60
C MET A 44 5.11 9.48 4.53
N HIS A 45 4.34 9.49 3.44
CA HIS A 45 4.52 10.43 2.34
C HIS A 45 4.14 11.86 2.71
N ARG A 46 3.06 12.03 3.47
CA ARG A 46 2.62 13.32 4.01
C ARG A 46 3.70 13.96 4.87
N LYS A 47 4.33 13.20 5.77
CA LYS A 47 5.45 13.68 6.60
C LYS A 47 6.65 14.07 5.75
N LYS A 48 7.01 13.27 4.73
CA LYS A 48 8.09 13.60 3.79
C LYS A 48 7.82 14.90 3.02
N ALA A 49 6.57 15.12 2.62
CA ALA A 49 6.14 16.32 1.91
C ALA A 49 5.95 17.56 2.83
N GLY A 50 5.95 17.37 4.16
CA GLY A 50 5.77 18.46 5.12
C GLY A 50 4.37 19.10 5.14
N ILE A 51 3.36 18.45 4.57
CA ILE A 51 1.98 19.00 4.50
C ILE A 51 1.12 18.47 5.63
N THR A 52 0.12 19.22 6.09
CA THR A 52 -0.83 18.78 7.13
C THR A 52 -1.92 17.83 6.57
N PRO A 53 -2.61 17.06 7.42
CA PRO A 53 -3.75 16.25 7.00
C PRO A 53 -4.85 17.08 6.30
N ALA A 54 -5.11 18.29 6.81
CA ALA A 54 -6.11 19.19 6.23
C ALA A 54 -5.72 19.63 4.81
N GLN A 55 -4.46 20.05 4.61
CA GLN A 55 -3.95 20.44 3.29
C GLN A 55 -4.03 19.28 2.29
N LEU A 56 -3.72 18.05 2.72
CA LEU A 56 -3.83 16.86 1.87
C LEU A 56 -5.28 16.62 1.43
N ILE A 57 -6.23 16.63 2.37
CA ILE A 57 -7.65 16.37 2.10
C ILE A 57 -8.23 17.44 1.17
N GLU A 58 -7.89 18.70 1.40
CA GLU A 58 -8.30 19.84 0.59
C GLU A 58 -7.74 19.73 -0.84
N SER A 59 -6.44 19.50 -0.98
CA SER A 59 -5.76 19.36 -2.27
C SER A 59 -6.25 18.15 -3.07
N ALA A 60 -6.71 17.10 -2.39
CA ALA A 60 -7.31 15.92 -3.02
C ALA A 60 -8.81 16.09 -3.36
N HIS A 61 -9.40 17.25 -3.07
CA HIS A 61 -10.83 17.52 -3.24
C HIS A 61 -11.73 16.43 -2.63
N ILE A 62 -11.41 16.07 -1.37
CA ILE A 62 -12.17 15.09 -0.60
C ILE A 62 -12.97 15.79 0.49
N GLN A 63 -14.22 15.37 0.68
CA GLN A 63 -15.05 15.86 1.78
C GLN A 63 -14.32 15.63 3.11
N ARG A 64 -14.24 16.68 3.95
CA ARG A 64 -13.39 16.73 5.13
C ARG A 64 -13.52 15.51 6.04
N ASN A 65 -14.76 15.15 6.42
CA ASN A 65 -14.99 14.04 7.36
C ASN A 65 -14.56 12.70 6.75
N TYR A 66 -14.91 12.45 5.49
CA TYR A 66 -14.49 11.25 4.78
C TYR A 66 -12.97 11.19 4.60
N GLY A 67 -12.31 12.33 4.36
CA GLY A 67 -10.85 12.44 4.30
C GLY A 67 -10.19 11.98 5.61
N TYR A 68 -10.66 12.46 6.75
CA TYR A 68 -10.14 12.01 8.05
C TYR A 68 -10.44 10.54 8.33
N GLN A 69 -11.61 10.04 7.91
CA GLN A 69 -11.95 8.62 8.01
C GLN A 69 -11.01 7.73 7.18
N ILE A 70 -10.51 8.22 6.03
CA ILE A 70 -9.48 7.54 5.26
C ILE A 70 -8.15 7.59 6.02
N LEU A 71 -7.72 8.77 6.47
CA LEU A 71 -6.42 8.96 7.13
C LEU A 71 -6.28 8.26 8.48
N ASN A 72 -7.39 7.94 9.15
CA ASN A 72 -7.40 7.15 10.39
C ASN A 72 -7.75 5.67 10.18
N GLY A 73 -8.01 5.25 8.93
CA GLY A 73 -8.28 3.85 8.58
C GLY A 73 -9.71 3.35 8.86
N THR A 74 -10.64 4.22 9.24
CA THR A 74 -12.05 3.81 9.45
C THR A 74 -12.83 3.63 8.15
N LYS A 75 -12.35 4.18 7.03
CA LYS A 75 -12.93 3.97 5.69
C LYS A 75 -11.87 3.65 4.65
N ASN A 76 -12.20 2.71 3.77
CA ASN A 76 -11.40 2.42 2.58
C ASN A 76 -11.85 3.34 1.43
N PRO A 77 -10.93 4.10 0.81
CA PRO A 77 -11.22 4.89 -0.37
C PRO A 77 -11.29 4.00 -1.62
N GLY A 78 -12.21 4.31 -2.53
CA GLY A 78 -12.19 3.72 -3.87
C GLY A 78 -11.02 4.24 -4.71
N ARG A 79 -10.70 3.56 -5.82
CA ARG A 79 -9.61 3.87 -6.76
C ARG A 79 -9.40 5.37 -7.05
N ASN A 80 -10.45 6.09 -7.42
CA ASN A 80 -10.32 7.51 -7.79
C ASN A 80 -9.86 8.39 -6.62
N LYS A 81 -10.27 8.05 -5.39
CA LYS A 81 -9.86 8.79 -4.19
C LYS A 81 -8.44 8.44 -3.78
N VAL A 82 -8.01 7.19 -3.97
CA VAL A 82 -6.59 6.80 -3.85
C VAL A 82 -5.73 7.63 -4.80
N ILE A 83 -6.10 7.68 -6.09
CA ILE A 83 -5.37 8.45 -7.10
C ILE A 83 -5.32 9.94 -6.73
N ALA A 84 -6.46 10.54 -6.34
CA ALA A 84 -6.52 11.94 -5.94
C ALA A 84 -5.57 12.28 -4.77
N LEU A 85 -5.52 11.42 -3.74
CA LEU A 85 -4.59 11.58 -2.60
C LEU A 85 -3.12 11.46 -3.04
N CYS A 86 -2.82 10.53 -3.94
CA CYS A 86 -1.46 10.36 -4.46
C CYS A 86 -1.02 11.56 -5.33
N LEU A 87 -1.94 12.12 -6.13
CA LEU A 87 -1.69 13.32 -6.93
C LEU A 87 -1.48 14.56 -6.05
N ALA A 88 -2.28 14.71 -4.99
CA ALA A 88 -2.11 15.79 -4.01
C ALA A 88 -0.73 15.71 -3.30
N LEU A 89 -0.21 14.49 -3.11
CA LEU A 89 1.14 14.24 -2.59
C LEU A 89 2.24 14.29 -3.67
N LYS A 90 1.88 14.51 -4.94
CA LYS A 90 2.79 14.52 -6.09
C LYS A 90 3.64 13.24 -6.20
N LEU A 91 3.03 12.09 -5.91
CA LEU A 91 3.74 10.82 -5.95
C LEU A 91 4.08 10.39 -7.39
N PRO A 92 5.26 9.77 -7.60
CA PRO A 92 5.60 9.15 -8.87
C PRO A 92 4.74 7.91 -9.14
N PHE A 93 4.71 7.47 -10.41
CA PHE A 93 3.80 6.42 -10.88
C PHE A 93 3.93 5.09 -10.13
N ASP A 94 5.15 4.66 -9.84
CA ASP A 94 5.45 3.47 -9.05
C ASP A 94 4.83 3.53 -7.64
N GLU A 95 4.94 4.68 -6.97
CA GLU A 95 4.34 4.89 -5.66
C GLU A 95 2.80 5.00 -5.73
N VAL A 96 2.24 5.46 -6.85
CA VAL A 96 0.77 5.42 -7.11
C VAL A 96 0.29 3.98 -7.28
N GLN A 97 1.01 3.14 -8.05
CA GLN A 97 0.67 1.73 -8.22
C GLN A 97 0.73 0.97 -6.90
N ARG A 98 1.76 1.26 -6.11
CA ARG A 98 1.91 0.72 -4.76
C ARG A 98 0.77 1.15 -3.85
N ALA A 99 0.38 2.43 -3.90
CA ALA A 99 -0.76 2.96 -3.15
C ALA A 99 -2.07 2.22 -3.48
N LEU A 100 -2.34 2.00 -4.78
CA LEU A 100 -3.51 1.24 -5.25
C LEU A 100 -3.49 -0.20 -4.73
N THR A 101 -2.33 -0.86 -4.82
CA THR A 101 -2.14 -2.24 -4.33
C THR A 101 -2.41 -2.33 -2.82
N ILE A 102 -1.87 -1.40 -2.04
CA ILE A 102 -2.08 -1.34 -0.58
C ILE A 102 -3.56 -1.05 -0.25
N ALA A 103 -4.22 -0.19 -1.01
CA ALA A 103 -5.64 0.11 -0.87
C ALA A 103 -6.56 -1.02 -1.37
N LYS A 104 -5.99 -2.13 -1.89
CA LYS A 104 -6.71 -3.24 -2.51
C LYS A 104 -7.56 -2.82 -3.72
N GLU A 105 -7.08 -1.81 -4.45
CA GLU A 105 -7.69 -1.28 -5.66
C GLU A 105 -6.93 -1.75 -6.90
N GLY A 106 -7.63 -1.82 -8.04
CA GLY A 106 -7.02 -2.23 -9.30
C GLY A 106 -5.94 -1.24 -9.75
N ILE A 107 -4.77 -1.77 -10.15
CA ILE A 107 -3.64 -1.00 -10.68
C ILE A 107 -4.01 -0.20 -11.94
N LEU A 108 -3.22 0.84 -12.25
CA LEU A 108 -3.36 1.57 -13.51
C LEU A 108 -2.71 0.77 -14.62
N TYR A 109 -3.48 0.39 -15.64
CA TYR A 109 -2.91 -0.16 -16.86
C TYR A 109 -2.65 0.98 -17.84
N PRO A 110 -1.44 1.10 -18.40
CA PRO A 110 -1.24 1.96 -19.56
C PRO A 110 -2.13 1.40 -20.68
N LYS A 111 -3.17 2.14 -21.05
CA LYS A 111 -3.82 1.90 -22.34
C LYS A 111 -2.88 2.48 -23.39
N ASN A 112 -2.51 1.67 -24.38
CA ASN A 112 -1.95 2.24 -25.59
C ASN A 112 -2.97 3.27 -26.13
N PRO A 113 -2.54 4.50 -26.43
CA PRO A 113 -3.40 5.51 -27.03
C PRO A 113 -3.97 5.03 -28.37
#